data_AF-D4YZD0-F1
#
_entry.id   AF-D4YZD0-F1
#
_cell.length_a   1.000
_cell.length_b   1.000
_cell.length_c   1.000
_cell.angle_alpha   90.00
_cell.angle_beta   90.00
_cell.angle_gamma   90.00
#
_symmetry.space_group_name_H-M   'P 1'
#
loop_
_entity.id
_entity.type
_entity.pdbx_description
1 polymer ?
#
loop_
_entity_poly.entity_id
_entity_poly.type
_entity_poly.pdbx_seq_one_letter_code
_entity_poly.pdbx_strand_id
1 'polypeptide(L)'
;MDKEDFDGLMEGMREAAADIKARRAAKVKAIRAKTQLSQPAFAARYHLSVRTLQNWESGKAIDSVGETLLTLIDRDPDTVARLLNA
;
A
#
# COMPACT_ATOMS: atom_id res chain seq x y z
N MET A 1 35.41 -5.49 12.31
CA MET A 1 34.34 -6.00 11.46
C MET A 1 35.00 -6.49 10.20
N ASP A 2 34.92 -7.79 9.96
CA ASP A 2 35.45 -8.36 8.72
C ASP A 2 34.40 -8.28 7.60
N LYS A 3 34.77 -8.78 6.41
CA LYS A 3 33.90 -8.75 5.23
C LYS A 3 32.67 -9.64 5.41
N GLU A 4 32.80 -10.76 6.09
CA GLU A 4 31.72 -11.73 6.29
C GLU A 4 30.65 -11.17 7.23
N ASP A 5 31.08 -10.54 8.32
CA ASP A 5 30.22 -9.79 9.23
C ASP A 5 29.40 -8.72 8.50
N PHE A 6 30.05 -7.95 7.62
CA PHE A 6 29.40 -6.85 6.89
C PHE A 6 28.40 -7.38 5.86
N ASP A 7 28.78 -8.41 5.10
CA ASP A 7 27.90 -9.03 4.11
C ASP A 7 26.67 -9.66 4.78
N GLY A 8 26.84 -10.31 5.94
CA GLY A 8 25.74 -10.85 6.73
C GLY A 8 24.77 -9.78 7.23
N LEU A 9 25.29 -8.64 7.73
CA LEU A 9 24.45 -7.52 8.15
C LEU A 9 23.65 -6.95 6.97
N MET A 10 24.28 -6.76 5.82
CA MET A 10 23.63 -6.22 4.63
C MET A 10 22.52 -7.14 4.11
N GLU A 11 22.72 -8.45 4.19
CA GLU A 11 21.69 -9.42 3.79
C GLU A 11 20.48 -9.36 4.73
N GLY A 12 20.69 -9.35 6.05
CA GLY A 12 19.61 -9.18 7.01
C GLY A 12 18.82 -7.88 6.80
N MET A 13 19.49 -6.78 6.44
CA MET A 13 18.82 -5.52 6.10
C MET A 13 17.96 -5.62 4.83
N ARG A 14 18.42 -6.36 3.81
CA ARG A 14 17.65 -6.59 2.57
C ARG A 14 16.41 -7.44 2.82
N GLU A 15 16.54 -8.50 3.60
CA GLU A 15 15.42 -9.36 4.01
C GLU A 15 14.36 -8.54 4.76
N ALA A 16 14.79 -7.75 5.75
CA ALA A 16 13.88 -6.87 6.49
C ALA A 16 13.18 -5.85 5.57
N ALA A 17 13.91 -5.24 4.63
CA ALA A 17 13.33 -4.31 3.66
C ALA A 17 12.31 -4.99 2.73
N ALA A 18 12.59 -6.21 2.28
CA ALA A 18 11.70 -7.00 1.45
C ALA A 18 10.41 -7.36 2.20
N ASP A 19 10.51 -7.77 3.46
CA ASP A 19 9.36 -8.10 4.29
C ASP A 19 8.49 -6.86 4.59
N ILE A 20 9.10 -5.70 4.91
CA ILE A 20 8.37 -4.43 5.05
C ILE A 20 7.60 -4.09 3.77
N LYS A 21 8.23 -4.24 2.61
CA LYS A 21 7.59 -3.98 1.30
C LYS A 21 6.44 -4.95 1.05
N ALA A 22 6.61 -6.24 1.35
CA ALA A 22 5.59 -7.27 1.18
C ALA A 22 4.37 -7.01 2.08
N ARG A 23 4.61 -6.67 3.36
CA ARG A 23 3.54 -6.33 4.32
C ARG A 23 2.75 -5.09 3.90
N ARG A 24 3.41 -4.05 3.40
CA ARG A 24 2.73 -2.86 2.83
C ARG A 24 1.86 -3.22 1.62
N ALA A 25 2.43 -3.96 0.67
CA ALA A 25 1.72 -4.42 -0.52
C ALA A 25 0.45 -5.23 -0.15
N ALA A 26 0.58 -6.15 0.80
CA ALA A 26 -0.52 -6.98 1.30
C ALA A 26 -1.62 -6.13 1.96
N LYS A 27 -1.26 -5.15 2.81
CA LYS A 27 -2.21 -4.22 3.44
C LYS A 27 -3.07 -3.50 2.40
N VAL A 28 -2.45 -2.91 1.38
CA VAL A 28 -3.17 -2.15 0.35
C VAL A 28 -4.12 -3.05 -0.45
N LYS A 29 -3.63 -4.24 -0.86
CA LYS A 29 -4.46 -5.22 -1.57
C LYS A 29 -5.65 -5.70 -0.75
N ALA A 30 -5.47 -5.90 0.56
CA ALA A 30 -6.55 -6.30 1.46
C ALA A 30 -7.63 -5.22 1.57
N ILE A 31 -7.23 -3.94 1.69
CA ILE A 31 -8.17 -2.81 1.69
C ILE A 31 -9.00 -2.78 0.40
N ARG A 32 -8.36 -2.91 -0.78
CA ARG A 32 -9.11 -2.99 -2.05
C ARG A 32 -10.01 -4.23 -2.12
N ALA A 33 -9.57 -5.37 -1.60
CA ALA A 33 -10.36 -6.60 -1.64
C ALA A 33 -11.69 -6.45 -0.89
N LYS A 34 -11.73 -5.69 0.22
CA LYS A 34 -12.96 -5.37 0.96
C LYS A 34 -14.02 -4.67 0.12
N THR A 35 -13.62 -3.89 -0.87
CA THR A 35 -14.54 -3.15 -1.75
C THR A 35 -15.01 -3.97 -2.96
N GLN A 36 -14.44 -5.17 -3.19
CA GLN A 36 -14.70 -6.02 -4.35
C GLN A 36 -14.47 -5.33 -5.71
N LEU A 37 -13.58 -4.34 -5.76
CA LEU A 37 -13.30 -3.59 -6.98
C LEU A 37 -12.03 -4.08 -7.66
N SER A 38 -12.01 -4.02 -8.99
CA SER A 38 -10.76 -4.08 -9.77
C SER A 38 -9.86 -2.88 -9.43
N GLN A 39 -8.56 -2.96 -9.73
CA GLN A 39 -7.65 -1.82 -9.53
C GLN A 39 -8.16 -0.53 -10.22
N PRO A 40 -8.57 -0.55 -11.51
CA PRO A 40 -9.08 0.65 -12.17
C PRO A 40 -10.35 1.21 -11.51
N ALA A 41 -11.28 0.33 -11.10
CA ALA A 41 -12.53 0.77 -10.47
C ALA A 41 -12.28 1.35 -9.07
N PHE A 42 -11.36 0.76 -8.29
CA PHE A 42 -10.94 1.31 -7.00
C PHE A 42 -10.28 2.68 -7.18
N ALA A 43 -9.35 2.78 -8.12
CA ALA A 43 -8.65 4.03 -8.40
C ALA A 43 -9.63 5.14 -8.81
N ALA A 44 -10.56 4.85 -9.72
CA ALA A 44 -11.59 5.79 -10.13
C ALA A 44 -12.50 6.21 -8.96
N ARG A 45 -12.99 5.24 -8.16
CA ARG A 45 -13.90 5.51 -7.04
C ARG A 45 -13.31 6.44 -5.99
N TYR A 46 -12.02 6.33 -5.72
CA TYR A 46 -11.32 7.08 -4.67
C TYR A 46 -10.36 8.15 -5.22
N HIS A 47 -10.56 8.58 -6.47
CA HIS A 47 -9.84 9.68 -7.13
C HIS A 47 -8.30 9.50 -7.11
N LEU A 48 -7.85 8.27 -7.32
CA LEU A 48 -6.44 7.90 -7.47
C LEU A 48 -6.13 7.62 -8.95
N SER A 49 -4.86 7.83 -9.34
CA SER A 49 -4.38 7.22 -10.58
C SER A 49 -4.21 5.71 -10.40
N VAL A 50 -4.48 4.91 -11.43
CA VAL A 50 -4.22 3.46 -11.41
C VAL A 50 -2.74 3.19 -11.11
N ARG A 51 -1.84 4.05 -11.61
CA ARG A 51 -0.39 3.94 -11.38
C ARG A 51 -0.03 4.12 -9.90
N THR A 52 -0.69 5.06 -9.21
CA THR A 52 -0.52 5.27 -7.77
C THR A 52 -0.92 4.02 -7.00
N LEU A 53 -2.10 3.47 -7.28
CA LEU A 53 -2.56 2.24 -6.64
C LEU A 53 -1.62 1.06 -6.91
N GLN A 54 -1.13 0.89 -8.14
CA GLN A 54 -0.15 -0.15 -8.48
C GLN A 54 1.17 0.02 -7.70
N ASN A 55 1.65 1.25 -7.55
CA ASN A 55 2.85 1.52 -6.77
C ASN A 55 2.65 1.08 -5.31
N TRP A 56 1.52 1.44 -4.69
CA TRP A 56 1.17 1.05 -3.33
C TRP A 56 0.98 -0.46 -3.18
N GLU A 57 0.28 -1.12 -4.10
CA GLU A 57 0.11 -2.58 -4.13
C GLU A 57 1.39 -3.35 -4.45
N SER A 58 2.44 -2.67 -4.92
CA SER A 58 3.80 -3.21 -5.05
C SER A 58 4.67 -2.95 -3.82
N GLY A 59 4.12 -2.29 -2.79
CA GLY A 59 4.79 -2.01 -1.52
C GLY A 59 5.70 -0.78 -1.53
N LYS A 60 5.58 0.10 -2.55
CA LYS A 60 6.26 1.40 -2.49
C LYS A 60 5.77 2.21 -1.29
N ALA A 61 6.64 3.09 -0.80
CA ALA A 61 6.27 4.02 0.27
C ALA A 61 5.03 4.82 -0.11
N ILE A 62 4.14 4.99 0.87
CA ILE A 62 2.91 5.77 0.79
C ILE A 62 3.14 6.99 1.67
N ASP A 63 2.73 8.16 1.20
CA ASP A 63 2.78 9.37 2.00
C ASP A 63 1.67 9.39 3.06
N SER A 64 1.72 10.38 3.95
CA SER A 64 0.74 10.50 5.05
C SER A 64 -0.69 10.68 4.54
N VAL A 65 -0.87 11.35 3.40
CA VAL A 65 -2.19 11.57 2.78
C VAL A 65 -2.75 10.25 2.25
N GLY A 66 -1.95 9.46 1.53
CA GLY A 66 -2.34 8.15 1.04
C GLY A 66 -2.65 7.16 2.17
N GLU A 67 -1.84 7.13 3.24
CA GLU A 67 -2.12 6.30 4.43
C GLU A 67 -3.42 6.73 5.12
N THR A 68 -3.69 8.03 5.21
CA THR A 68 -4.94 8.55 5.77
C THR A 68 -6.13 8.10 4.93
N LEU A 69 -6.08 8.28 3.61
CA LEU A 69 -7.14 7.84 2.70
C LEU A 69 -7.39 6.33 2.82
N LEU A 70 -6.34 5.51 2.76
CA LEU A 70 -6.45 4.06 2.91
C LEU A 70 -7.05 3.67 4.26
N THR A 71 -6.69 4.37 5.34
CA THR A 71 -7.25 4.14 6.67
C THR A 71 -8.74 4.46 6.73
N LEU A 72 -9.18 5.54 6.09
CA LEU A 72 -10.60 5.90 6.02
C LEU A 72 -11.39 4.87 5.19
N ILE A 73 -10.86 4.47 4.03
CA ILE A 73 -11.48 3.46 3.16
C ILE A 73 -11.57 2.10 3.88
N ASP A 74 -10.54 1.72 4.65
CA ASP A 74 -10.52 0.45 5.37
C ASP A 74 -11.62 0.36 6.46
N ARG A 75 -12.00 1.52 7.01
CA ARG A 75 -13.01 1.65 8.06
C ARG A 75 -14.43 1.76 7.49
N ASP A 76 -14.63 2.61 6.48
CA ASP A 76 -15.94 2.84 5.88
C ASP A 76 -15.81 3.21 4.38
N PRO A 77 -15.69 2.20 3.50
CA PRO A 77 -15.44 2.43 2.08
C PRO A 77 -16.60 3.15 1.37
N ASP A 78 -17.83 2.92 1.82
CA ASP A 78 -19.04 3.46 1.20
C ASP A 78 -19.27 4.92 1.60
N THR A 79 -19.06 5.28 2.87
CA THR A 79 -19.13 6.68 3.30
C THR A 79 -18.06 7.51 2.61
N VAL A 80 -16.81 7.02 2.54
CA VAL A 80 -15.73 7.75 1.86
C VAL A 80 -16.06 7.95 0.38
N ALA A 81 -16.52 6.90 -0.31
CA ALA A 81 -16.90 7.01 -1.71
C ALA A 81 -18.07 8.01 -1.90
N ARG A 82 -19.08 7.98 -1.04
CA ARG A 82 -20.19 8.94 -1.09
C ARG A 82 -19.72 10.38 -0.90
N LEU A 83 -18.82 10.63 0.06
CA LEU A 83 -18.32 11.98 0.34
C LEU A 83 -17.44 12.54 -0.80
N LEU A 84 -16.68 11.70 -1.49
CA LEU A 84 -15.83 12.12 -2.62
C LEU A 84 -16.61 12.39 -3.91
N ASN A 85 -17.83 11.86 -4.04
CA ASN A 85 -18.66 11.96 -5.25
C ASN A 85 -19.99 12.71 -4.98
N ALA A 86 -20.07 13.46 -3.87
CA ALA A 86 -21.22 14.28 -3.51
C ALA A 86 -21.29 15.59 -4.29
#